data_AF-A0A9D7NQX7-F1
#
_entry.id   AF-A0A9D7NQX7-F1
#
_cell.length_a   1.000
_cell.length_b   1.000
_cell.length_c   1.000
_cell.angle_alpha   90.00
_cell.angle_beta   90.00
_cell.angle_gamma   90.00
#
_symmetry.space_group_name_H-M   'P 1'
#
loop_
_entity.id
_entity.type
_entity.pdbx_description
1 polymer ?
#
loop_
_entity_poly.entity_id
_entity_poly.type
_entity_poly.pdbx_seq_one_letter_code
_entity_poly.pdbx_strand_id
1 'polypeptide(L)'
;MKQHIIITLFLILGISTFAETRLPSRISEVTVYRSGAKLTNIASVRLTAGSNQIVFEKLPVDMNPNSVQVRIEGKADLLSAFFRRATIELNQPNGSAIKALQDSIETVNDRILRLVAENEVLSKEESSLQENQKRVGAGEKSTLTVNDWKEMTQYYRDRLAEIKNRQLDISILRRKEDRLMTAMNVRFSKLNRRETQTSGEIVLQIESATAQTLNISCIYFITKAYWTPAYDLRAEAVDKPLRMVYKAVVSQQSGFDWQGIKLKLSSARPLSDNNRPILTPQSIDYYVARYQPNLDDGLAAGRSNSYNLSQVQTESRRDMAKPSAGLGDVGEVTDEEIKEQPEESTSGEEFEITAPQTIVSGTEPQTVRYKEEQMEAIYQYHAVPKLDPGVFLLAKIPNYGRYGLLSGTAQIFFKDTYVGQSEIDTKTVSDTLLLSLGRDEDISIKRVKPTDLAYTPKFLNNYKRELVAYDIVVKNNKKVPINIEVLDQIPVSKQAEITVELEEKSGAQYTADFGKLLWRLEIPAFGSKTLRFKYWLKYPKDKTVARP
;
A
#
# COMPACT_ATOMS: atom_id res chain seq x y z
N MET A 1 47.38 -74.72 30.87
CA MET A 1 47.05 -73.91 29.68
C MET A 1 45.87 -73.03 30.04
N LYS A 2 46.06 -71.70 30.06
CA LYS A 2 45.05 -70.72 30.50
C LYS A 2 44.18 -70.31 29.31
N GLN A 3 42.86 -70.41 29.44
CA GLN A 3 41.88 -69.89 28.48
C GLN A 3 41.68 -68.39 28.70
N HIS A 4 41.77 -67.61 27.63
CA HIS A 4 41.43 -66.19 27.63
C HIS A 4 40.02 -66.00 27.06
N ILE A 5 39.13 -65.42 27.86
CA ILE A 5 37.81 -64.95 27.44
C ILE A 5 37.97 -63.46 27.10
N ILE A 6 37.72 -63.10 25.84
CA ILE A 6 37.64 -61.72 25.37
C ILE A 6 36.18 -61.29 25.49
N ILE A 7 35.91 -60.30 26.34
CA ILE A 7 34.61 -59.64 26.45
C ILE A 7 34.70 -58.33 25.67
N THR A 8 33.99 -58.27 24.53
CA THR A 8 33.86 -57.07 23.71
C THR A 8 32.70 -56.23 24.26
N LEU A 9 33.02 -55.05 24.82
CA LEU A 9 32.05 -54.09 25.34
C LEU A 9 31.48 -53.26 24.17
N PHE A 10 30.21 -53.48 23.84
CA PHE A 10 29.48 -52.71 22.83
C PHE A 10 29.00 -51.39 23.46
N LEU A 11 29.62 -50.27 23.11
CA LEU A 11 29.21 -48.93 23.53
C LEU A 11 28.01 -48.48 22.68
N ILE A 12 26.80 -48.66 23.20
CA ILE A 12 25.57 -48.13 22.57
C ILE A 12 25.51 -46.62 22.89
N LEU A 13 25.89 -45.77 21.91
CA LEU A 13 25.55 -44.35 21.95
C LEU A 13 24.03 -44.22 21.81
N GLY A 14 23.34 -44.04 22.93
CA GLY A 14 21.93 -43.65 22.93
C GLY A 14 21.80 -42.25 22.38
N ILE A 15 21.29 -42.12 21.16
CA ILE A 15 20.80 -40.85 20.61
C ILE A 15 19.52 -40.52 21.39
N SER A 16 19.63 -39.69 22.43
CA SER A 16 18.47 -39.15 23.12
C SER A 16 17.76 -38.18 22.18
N THR A 17 16.69 -38.63 21.53
CA THR A 17 15.75 -37.73 20.84
C THR A 17 14.98 -36.96 21.90
N PHE A 18 15.50 -35.79 22.29
CA PHE A 18 14.76 -34.86 23.14
C PHE A 18 13.48 -34.44 22.39
N ALA A 19 12.33 -34.64 23.02
CA ALA A 19 11.05 -34.23 22.45
C ALA A 19 11.00 -32.68 22.35
N GLU A 20 10.73 -32.16 21.14
CA GLU A 20 10.56 -30.72 20.93
C GLU A 20 9.35 -30.22 21.76
N THR A 21 9.56 -29.26 22.64
CA THR A 21 8.45 -28.60 23.35
C THR A 21 7.94 -27.45 22.48
N ARG A 22 6.78 -27.66 21.87
CA ARG A 22 6.09 -26.69 20.99
C ARG A 22 5.09 -25.88 21.80
N LEU A 23 5.18 -24.55 21.71
CA LEU A 23 4.34 -23.64 22.48
C LEU A 23 3.76 -22.54 21.58
N PRO A 24 2.46 -22.23 21.70
CA PRO A 24 1.90 -21.06 21.07
C PRO A 24 2.47 -19.80 21.73
N SER A 25 3.10 -18.95 20.94
CA SER A 25 3.57 -17.64 21.40
C SER A 25 2.50 -16.58 21.12
N ARG A 26 2.49 -15.49 21.90
CA ARG A 26 1.63 -14.33 21.63
C ARG A 26 2.47 -13.10 21.29
N ILE A 27 2.06 -12.36 20.28
CA ILE A 27 2.62 -11.03 19.98
C ILE A 27 2.16 -10.09 21.09
N SER A 28 3.11 -9.45 21.76
CA SER A 28 2.83 -8.58 22.92
C SER A 28 3.06 -7.10 22.62
N GLU A 29 4.07 -6.80 21.81
CA GLU A 29 4.47 -5.45 21.44
C GLU A 29 4.90 -5.44 19.97
N VAL A 30 4.52 -4.37 19.27
CA VAL A 30 4.92 -4.12 17.89
C VAL A 30 5.38 -2.68 17.75
N THR A 31 6.56 -2.50 17.17
CA THR A 31 7.02 -1.19 16.67
C THR A 31 6.95 -1.21 15.15
N VAL A 32 6.07 -0.41 14.56
CA VAL A 32 5.92 -0.30 13.10
C VAL A 32 6.78 0.86 12.61
N TYR A 33 7.60 0.62 11.60
CA TYR A 33 8.46 1.63 10.98
C TYR A 33 7.88 2.07 9.63
N ARG A 34 8.49 3.07 8.98
CA ARG A 34 8.15 3.45 7.60
C ARG A 34 8.39 2.31 6.60
N SER A 35 9.24 1.35 6.97
CA SER A 35 9.45 0.09 6.25
C SER A 35 9.77 -1.01 7.27
N GLY A 36 8.91 -2.02 7.33
CA GLY A 36 8.97 -3.15 8.26
C GLY A 36 8.42 -2.88 9.66
N ALA A 37 8.42 -3.92 10.49
CA ALA A 37 8.02 -3.84 11.89
C ALA A 37 8.88 -4.75 12.78
N LYS A 38 9.14 -4.32 14.01
CA LYS A 38 9.76 -5.11 15.07
C LYS A 38 8.66 -5.70 15.93
N LEU A 39 8.61 -7.03 16.03
CA LEU A 39 7.63 -7.76 16.82
C LEU A 39 8.31 -8.36 18.04
N THR A 40 7.58 -8.42 19.16
CA THR A 40 8.00 -9.12 20.38
C THR A 40 6.99 -10.18 20.74
N ASN A 41 7.38 -11.44 20.59
CA ASN A 41 6.58 -12.59 20.99
C ASN A 41 7.01 -13.07 22.35
N ILE A 42 6.04 -13.42 23.20
CA ILE A 42 6.29 -13.93 24.55
C ILE A 42 5.63 -15.28 24.75
N ALA A 43 6.29 -16.14 25.52
CA ALA A 43 5.76 -17.41 25.97
C ALA A 43 6.31 -17.75 27.37
N SER A 44 5.50 -18.46 28.17
CA SER A 44 5.95 -19.05 29.43
C SER A 44 6.27 -20.52 29.20
N VAL A 45 7.47 -20.94 29.62
CA VAL A 45 8.05 -22.25 29.28
C VAL A 45 8.48 -22.96 30.55
N ARG A 46 8.05 -24.21 30.71
CA ARG A 46 8.55 -25.09 31.77
C ARG A 46 9.75 -25.89 31.25
N LEU A 47 10.92 -25.63 31.81
CA LEU A 47 12.17 -26.30 31.49
C LEU A 47 12.41 -27.46 32.46
N THR A 48 13.02 -28.53 31.95
CA THR A 48 13.65 -29.58 32.76
C THR A 48 15.12 -29.24 33.00
N ALA A 49 15.74 -29.86 34.01
CA ALA A 49 17.20 -29.77 34.15
C ALA A 49 17.89 -30.41 32.93
N GLY A 50 18.95 -29.79 32.43
CA GLY A 50 19.67 -30.17 31.22
C GLY A 50 19.28 -29.38 29.97
N SER A 51 19.49 -29.98 28.81
CA SER A 51 19.19 -29.41 27.49
C SER A 51 17.70 -29.47 27.17
N ASN A 52 17.13 -28.35 26.73
CA ASN A 52 15.73 -28.20 26.35
C ASN A 52 15.64 -27.61 24.94
N GLN A 53 14.84 -28.23 24.07
CA GLN A 53 14.52 -27.69 22.75
C GLN A 53 13.11 -27.10 22.76
N ILE A 54 13.02 -25.78 22.57
CA ILE A 54 11.77 -25.02 22.61
C ILE A 54 11.47 -24.46 21.23
N VAL A 55 10.23 -24.59 20.76
CA VAL A 55 9.81 -24.12 19.43
C VAL A 55 8.66 -23.12 19.59
N PHE A 56 8.91 -21.88 19.14
CA PHE A 56 7.89 -20.85 18.99
C PHE A 56 7.22 -21.03 17.63
N GLU A 57 5.96 -21.44 17.63
CA GLU A 57 5.19 -21.69 16.41
C GLU A 57 4.34 -20.48 15.99
N LYS A 58 3.78 -20.57 14.79
CA LYS A 58 2.81 -19.60 14.24
C LYS A 58 3.40 -18.20 14.10
N LEU A 59 4.63 -18.12 13.57
CA LEU A 59 5.32 -16.86 13.34
C LEU A 59 5.24 -16.42 11.86
N PRO A 60 5.41 -15.11 11.57
CA PRO A 60 5.49 -14.61 10.20
C PRO A 60 6.64 -15.20 9.39
N VAL A 61 6.40 -15.49 8.12
CA VAL A 61 7.39 -16.09 7.20
C VAL A 61 8.33 -15.07 6.56
N ASP A 62 7.94 -13.80 6.57
CA ASP A 62 8.66 -12.64 6.03
C ASP A 62 9.62 -12.00 7.05
N MET A 63 9.84 -12.70 8.16
CA MET A 63 10.83 -12.36 9.18
C MET A 63 12.25 -12.40 8.60
N ASN A 64 13.06 -11.41 9.00
CA ASN A 64 14.50 -11.41 8.75
C ASN A 64 15.20 -12.34 9.76
N PRO A 65 15.80 -13.48 9.34
CA PRO A 65 16.43 -14.43 10.25
C PRO A 65 17.57 -13.82 11.08
N ASN A 66 18.28 -12.83 10.53
CA ASN A 66 19.42 -12.17 11.19
C ASN A 66 18.98 -11.15 12.27
N SER A 67 17.67 -10.90 12.40
CA SER A 67 17.13 -9.95 13.39
C SER A 67 16.67 -10.62 14.68
N VAL A 68 16.72 -11.96 14.76
CA VAL A 68 16.19 -12.71 15.91
C VAL A 68 17.04 -12.44 17.15
N GLN A 69 16.40 -11.91 18.18
CA GLN A 69 16.96 -11.71 19.51
C GLN A 69 16.09 -12.45 20.52
N VAL A 70 16.71 -13.11 21.49
CA VAL A 70 16.02 -13.89 22.51
C VAL A 70 16.39 -13.32 23.88
N ARG A 71 15.39 -13.04 24.71
CA ARG A 71 15.58 -12.67 26.10
C ARG A 71 14.91 -13.70 26.99
N ILE A 72 15.65 -14.21 27.96
CA ILE A 72 15.20 -15.18 28.95
C ILE A 72 15.14 -14.46 30.30
N GLU A 73 13.95 -14.39 30.89
CA GLU A 73 13.77 -13.82 32.24
C GLU A 73 14.05 -14.90 33.29
N GLY A 74 15.31 -15.05 33.68
CA GLY A 74 15.72 -16.00 34.72
C GLY A 74 17.13 -16.53 34.54
N LYS A 75 17.42 -17.69 35.15
CA LYS A 75 18.75 -18.33 35.10
C LYS A 75 18.73 -19.54 34.17
N ALA A 76 18.94 -19.32 32.88
CA ALA A 76 19.17 -20.38 31.89
C ALA A 76 20.03 -19.83 30.73
N ASP A 77 20.83 -20.71 30.12
CA ASP A 77 21.75 -20.32 29.05
C ASP A 77 21.15 -20.64 27.68
N LEU A 78 21.18 -19.66 26.77
CA LEU A 78 20.78 -19.85 25.39
C LEU A 78 21.98 -20.38 24.58
N LEU A 79 21.88 -21.62 24.10
CA LEU A 79 22.94 -22.25 23.31
C LEU A 79 22.83 -21.87 21.82
N SER A 80 21.61 -21.88 21.28
CA SER A 80 21.35 -21.44 19.90
C SER A 80 19.91 -20.99 19.70
N ALA A 81 19.71 -20.09 18.73
CA ALA A 81 18.41 -19.66 18.26
C ALA A 81 18.47 -19.56 16.73
N PHE A 82 17.57 -20.22 16.02
CA PHE A 82 17.49 -20.13 14.57
C PHE A 82 16.05 -20.16 14.07
N PHE A 83 15.86 -19.57 12.89
CA PHE A 83 14.59 -19.57 12.19
C PHE A 83 14.51 -20.75 11.23
N ARG A 84 13.34 -21.40 11.16
CA ARG A 84 12.98 -22.33 10.10
C ARG A 84 11.55 -22.09 9.62
N ARG A 85 11.22 -22.58 8.43
CA ARG A 85 9.84 -22.60 7.93
C ARG A 85 9.21 -23.94 8.25
N ALA A 86 7.94 -23.92 8.60
CA ALA A 86 7.11 -25.08 8.83
C ALA A 86 5.77 -24.92 8.08
N THR A 87 5.07 -26.04 7.88
CA THR A 87 3.71 -26.05 7.35
C THR A 87 2.75 -26.28 8.50
N ILE A 88 1.82 -25.36 8.73
CA ILE A 88 0.75 -25.51 9.71
C ILE A 88 -0.54 -25.90 9.01
N GLU A 89 -1.31 -26.80 9.60
CA GLU A 89 -2.69 -27.09 9.19
C GLU A 89 -3.62 -26.03 9.81
N LEU A 90 -4.33 -25.28 8.96
CA LEU A 90 -5.28 -24.24 9.38
C LEU A 90 -6.61 -24.82 9.85
N ASN A 91 -6.95 -26.00 9.33
CA ASN A 91 -8.11 -26.76 9.76
C ASN A 91 -7.72 -28.21 10.02
N GLN A 92 -8.38 -28.81 11.01
CA GLN A 92 -8.41 -30.26 11.13
C GLN A 92 -9.78 -30.73 10.64
N PRO A 93 -9.83 -31.51 9.55
CA PRO A 93 -11.09 -32.06 9.07
C PRO A 93 -11.77 -32.85 10.19
N ASN A 94 -13.03 -32.51 10.50
CA ASN A 94 -13.77 -33.20 11.55
C ASN A 94 -14.09 -34.63 11.10
N GLY A 95 -13.29 -35.60 11.57
CA GLY A 95 -13.39 -37.00 11.16
C GLY A 95 -14.76 -37.63 11.41
N SER A 96 -15.47 -37.24 12.49
CA SER A 96 -16.81 -37.78 12.76
C SER A 96 -17.87 -37.21 11.81
N ALA A 97 -17.78 -35.92 11.50
CA ALA A 97 -18.67 -35.28 10.52
C ALA A 97 -18.43 -35.79 9.09
N ILE A 98 -17.17 -36.08 8.74
CA ILE A 98 -16.79 -36.69 7.46
C ILE A 98 -17.35 -38.11 7.35
N LYS A 99 -17.17 -38.93 8.40
CA LYS A 99 -17.70 -40.29 8.43
C LYS A 99 -19.22 -40.32 8.31
N ALA A 100 -19.94 -39.50 9.09
CA ALA A 100 -21.40 -39.43 9.02
C ALA A 100 -21.91 -39.01 7.62
N LEU A 101 -21.18 -38.12 6.93
CA LEU A 101 -21.51 -37.70 5.57
C LEU A 101 -21.20 -38.80 4.55
N GLN A 102 -20.14 -39.57 4.74
CA GLN A 102 -19.80 -40.73 3.92
C GLN A 102 -20.85 -41.84 4.05
N ASP A 103 -21.30 -42.15 5.27
CA ASP A 103 -22.40 -43.10 5.52
C ASP A 103 -23.71 -42.63 4.86
N SER A 104 -23.95 -41.31 4.85
CA SER A 104 -25.10 -40.71 4.17
C SER A 104 -25.02 -40.82 2.64
N ILE A 105 -23.82 -40.62 2.07
CA ILE A 105 -23.55 -40.80 0.63
C ILE A 105 -23.82 -42.25 0.23
N GLU A 106 -23.34 -43.22 1.00
CA GLU A 106 -23.57 -44.64 0.77
C GLU A 106 -25.07 -44.98 0.79
N THR A 107 -25.80 -44.45 1.78
CA THR A 107 -27.26 -44.63 1.89
C THR A 107 -28.01 -44.09 0.67
N VAL A 108 -27.63 -42.93 0.14
CA VAL A 108 -28.24 -42.34 -1.07
C VAL A 108 -27.88 -43.16 -2.31
N ASN A 109 -26.65 -43.64 -2.40
CA ASN A 109 -26.21 -44.51 -3.49
C ASN A 109 -27.06 -45.79 -3.55
N ASP A 110 -27.28 -46.43 -2.40
CA ASP A 110 -28.11 -47.64 -2.31
C ASP A 110 -29.55 -47.39 -2.76
N ARG A 111 -30.12 -46.22 -2.46
CA ARG A 111 -31.46 -45.84 -2.95
C ARG A 111 -31.48 -45.66 -4.47
N ILE A 112 -30.46 -45.02 -5.03
CA ILE A 112 -30.31 -44.89 -6.48
C ILE A 112 -30.21 -46.27 -7.13
N LEU A 113 -29.40 -47.17 -6.58
CA LEU A 113 -29.25 -48.54 -7.10
C LEU A 113 -30.57 -49.32 -7.06
N ARG A 114 -31.36 -49.19 -6.00
CA ARG A 114 -32.70 -49.81 -5.91
C ARG A 114 -33.65 -49.27 -6.99
N LEU A 115 -33.67 -47.95 -7.21
CA LEU A 115 -34.47 -47.32 -8.25
C LEU A 115 -34.05 -47.76 -9.66
N VAL A 116 -32.74 -47.90 -9.90
CA VAL A 116 -32.20 -48.40 -11.17
C VAL A 116 -32.63 -49.85 -11.41
N ALA A 117 -32.50 -50.71 -10.40
CA ALA A 117 -32.91 -52.11 -10.49
C ALA A 117 -34.42 -52.25 -10.74
N GLU A 118 -35.24 -51.46 -10.04
CA GLU A 118 -36.70 -51.46 -10.25
C GLU A 118 -37.08 -51.03 -11.67
N ASN A 119 -36.45 -49.97 -12.18
CA ASN A 119 -36.68 -49.52 -13.54
C ASN A 119 -36.26 -50.57 -14.58
N GLU A 120 -35.16 -51.29 -14.34
CA GLU A 120 -34.70 -52.37 -15.21
C GLU A 120 -35.73 -53.52 -15.28
N VAL A 121 -36.31 -53.91 -14.15
CA VAL A 121 -37.39 -54.92 -14.09
C VAL A 121 -38.60 -54.47 -14.90
N LEU A 122 -39.06 -53.22 -14.71
CA LEU A 122 -40.19 -52.66 -15.46
C LEU A 122 -39.92 -52.55 -16.96
N SER A 123 -38.69 -52.20 -17.37
CA SER A 123 -38.30 -52.18 -18.78
C SER A 123 -38.28 -53.59 -19.40
N LYS A 124 -37.86 -54.62 -18.65
CA LYS A 124 -37.94 -56.01 -19.10
C LYS A 124 -39.39 -56.47 -19.26
N GLU A 125 -40.24 -56.14 -18.29
CA GLU A 125 -41.67 -56.46 -18.35
C GLU A 125 -42.35 -55.77 -19.55
N GLU A 126 -42.08 -54.49 -19.77
CA GLU A 126 -42.57 -53.74 -20.94
C GLU A 126 -42.18 -54.43 -22.26
N SER A 127 -40.91 -54.84 -22.38
CA SER A 127 -40.41 -55.54 -23.56
C SER A 127 -41.14 -56.87 -23.79
N SER A 128 -41.36 -57.65 -22.72
CA SER A 128 -42.09 -58.91 -22.81
C SER A 128 -43.56 -58.71 -23.20
N LEU A 129 -44.22 -57.67 -22.69
CA LEU A 129 -45.60 -57.33 -23.08
C LEU A 129 -45.68 -56.93 -24.57
N GLN A 130 -44.74 -56.13 -25.07
CA GLN A 130 -44.68 -55.74 -26.48
C GLN A 130 -44.42 -56.93 -27.40
N GLU A 131 -43.53 -57.84 -27.00
CA GLU A 131 -43.25 -59.07 -27.76
C GLU A 131 -44.47 -59.99 -27.80
N ASN A 132 -45.14 -60.19 -26.67
CA ASN A 132 -46.38 -60.96 -26.60
C ASN A 132 -47.49 -60.34 -27.45
N GLN A 133 -47.65 -59.02 -27.42
CA GLN A 133 -48.62 -58.31 -28.27
C GLN A 133 -48.35 -58.53 -29.77
N LYS A 134 -47.08 -58.47 -30.20
CA LYS A 134 -46.68 -58.74 -31.59
C LYS A 134 -47.03 -60.16 -32.02
N ARG A 135 -46.75 -61.16 -31.17
CA ARG A 135 -47.03 -62.57 -31.46
C ARG A 135 -48.52 -62.84 -31.61
N VAL A 136 -49.35 -62.27 -30.74
CA VAL A 136 -50.81 -62.40 -30.85
C VAL A 136 -51.37 -61.65 -32.06
N GLY A 137 -50.82 -60.48 -32.39
CA GLY A 137 -51.16 -59.72 -33.60
C GLY A 137 -50.78 -60.39 -34.93
N ALA A 138 -49.75 -61.24 -34.93
CA ALA A 138 -49.26 -61.95 -36.10
C ALA A 138 -50.08 -63.21 -36.47
N GLY A 139 -51.13 -63.54 -35.72
CA GLY A 139 -52.01 -64.67 -36.04
C GLY A 139 -51.38 -66.06 -35.82
N GLU A 140 -50.26 -66.14 -35.10
CA GLU A 140 -49.64 -67.41 -34.74
C GLU A 140 -50.51 -68.15 -33.70
N LYS A 141 -51.44 -68.98 -34.19
CA LYS A 141 -52.37 -69.85 -33.45
C LYS A 141 -53.30 -69.14 -32.45
N SER A 142 -54.42 -68.58 -32.92
CA SER A 142 -55.49 -68.17 -32.01
C SER A 142 -56.92 -68.38 -32.54
N THR A 143 -57.66 -69.25 -31.83
CA THR A 143 -59.13 -69.35 -31.73
C THR A 143 -59.72 -68.23 -30.83
N LEU A 144 -59.13 -67.03 -30.84
CA LEU A 144 -59.55 -65.92 -29.99
C LEU A 144 -60.80 -65.25 -30.55
N THR A 145 -61.79 -65.05 -29.70
CA THR A 145 -63.02 -64.33 -30.02
C THR A 145 -62.82 -62.82 -29.97
N VAL A 146 -63.78 -62.05 -30.50
CA VAL A 146 -63.78 -60.57 -30.40
C VAL A 146 -63.73 -60.09 -28.95
N ASN A 147 -64.29 -60.85 -27.99
CA ASN A 147 -64.25 -60.50 -26.57
C ASN A 147 -62.86 -60.73 -25.96
N ASP A 148 -62.19 -61.84 -26.29
CA ASP A 148 -60.83 -62.12 -25.80
C ASP A 148 -59.84 -61.03 -26.27
N TRP A 149 -60.02 -60.54 -27.50
CA TRP A 149 -59.25 -59.41 -28.03
C TRP A 149 -59.47 -58.10 -27.27
N LYS A 150 -60.72 -57.80 -26.88
CA LYS A 150 -61.06 -56.61 -26.09
C LYS A 150 -60.43 -56.68 -24.71
N GLU A 151 -60.55 -57.82 -24.02
CA GLU A 151 -59.98 -58.02 -22.68
C GLU A 151 -58.46 -57.95 -22.69
N MET A 152 -57.80 -58.60 -23.65
CA MET A 152 -56.36 -58.57 -23.79
C MET A 152 -55.83 -57.16 -24.14
N THR A 153 -56.51 -56.44 -25.04
CA THR A 153 -56.14 -55.07 -25.40
C THR A 153 -56.29 -54.12 -24.20
N GLN A 154 -57.34 -54.32 -23.39
CA GLN A 154 -57.55 -53.55 -22.17
C GLN A 154 -56.46 -53.85 -21.13
N TYR A 155 -56.12 -55.12 -20.91
CA TYR A 155 -55.01 -55.53 -20.03
C TYR A 155 -53.67 -54.89 -20.44
N TYR A 156 -53.30 -54.96 -21.72
CA TYR A 156 -52.05 -54.34 -22.20
C TYR A 156 -52.06 -52.83 -22.00
N ARG A 157 -53.18 -52.16 -22.30
CA ARG A 157 -53.31 -50.71 -22.10
C ARG A 157 -53.10 -50.33 -20.63
N ASP A 158 -53.78 -51.02 -19.72
CA ASP A 158 -53.75 -50.71 -18.29
C ASP A 158 -52.37 -51.01 -17.69
N ARG A 159 -51.77 -52.17 -18.03
CA ARG A 159 -50.46 -52.55 -17.51
C ARG A 159 -49.33 -51.69 -18.07
N LEU A 160 -49.37 -51.34 -19.37
CA LEU A 160 -48.39 -50.42 -19.95
C LEU A 160 -48.52 -49.02 -19.36
N ALA A 161 -49.73 -48.54 -19.10
CA ALA A 161 -49.95 -47.26 -18.41
C ALA A 161 -49.38 -47.29 -16.98
N GLU A 162 -49.61 -48.37 -16.24
CA GLU A 162 -49.04 -48.57 -14.90
C GLU A 162 -47.50 -48.58 -14.92
N ILE A 163 -46.90 -49.37 -15.82
CA ILE A 163 -45.45 -49.44 -16.01
C ILE A 163 -44.88 -48.05 -16.33
N LYS A 164 -45.48 -47.32 -17.28
CA LYS A 164 -45.00 -46.00 -17.68
C LYS A 164 -45.12 -44.96 -16.58
N ASN A 165 -46.22 -44.99 -15.83
CA ASN A 165 -46.39 -44.12 -14.66
C ASN A 165 -45.33 -44.44 -13.60
N ARG A 166 -45.06 -45.72 -13.33
CA ARG A 166 -44.03 -46.10 -12.35
C ARG A 166 -42.61 -45.76 -12.80
N GLN A 167 -42.28 -45.96 -14.07
CA GLN A 167 -41.00 -45.52 -14.66
C GLN A 167 -40.82 -43.99 -14.54
N LEU A 168 -41.89 -43.21 -14.75
CA LEU A 168 -41.86 -41.76 -14.55
C LEU A 168 -41.61 -41.40 -13.07
N ASP A 169 -42.32 -42.04 -12.13
CA ASP A 169 -42.11 -41.84 -10.69
C ASP A 169 -40.67 -42.16 -10.27
N ILE A 170 -40.13 -43.28 -10.76
CA ILE A 170 -38.73 -43.67 -10.53
C ILE A 170 -37.79 -42.59 -11.08
N SER A 171 -38.03 -42.06 -12.28
CA SER A 171 -37.21 -40.99 -12.85
C SER A 171 -37.24 -39.70 -12.02
N ILE A 172 -38.37 -39.38 -11.39
CA ILE A 172 -38.52 -38.22 -10.50
C ILE A 172 -37.76 -38.45 -9.20
N LEU A 173 -37.94 -39.63 -8.59
CA LEU A 173 -37.23 -40.01 -7.36
C LEU A 173 -35.72 -40.05 -7.57
N ARG A 174 -35.26 -40.67 -8.66
CA ARG A 174 -33.84 -40.74 -9.00
C ARG A 174 -33.24 -39.36 -9.19
N ARG A 175 -33.91 -38.44 -9.90
CA ARG A 175 -33.45 -37.05 -10.01
C ARG A 175 -33.32 -36.35 -8.66
N LYS A 176 -34.17 -36.66 -7.68
CA LYS A 176 -34.05 -36.11 -6.32
C LYS A 176 -32.82 -36.68 -5.60
N GLU A 177 -32.62 -37.99 -5.67
CA GLU A 177 -31.46 -38.66 -5.05
C GLU A 177 -30.14 -38.25 -5.71
N ASP A 178 -30.08 -38.13 -7.04
CA ASP A 178 -28.88 -37.66 -7.77
C ASP A 178 -28.48 -36.23 -7.36
N ARG A 179 -29.47 -35.34 -7.15
CA ARG A 179 -29.23 -33.98 -6.63
C ARG A 179 -28.71 -34.01 -5.20
N LEU A 180 -29.26 -34.87 -4.36
CA LEU A 180 -28.82 -35.04 -2.98
C LEU A 180 -27.39 -35.58 -2.92
N MET A 181 -27.08 -36.60 -3.73
CA MET A 181 -25.74 -37.17 -3.91
C MET A 181 -24.73 -36.11 -4.32
N THR A 182 -25.06 -35.30 -5.34
CA THR A 182 -24.19 -34.21 -5.81
C THR A 182 -23.93 -33.20 -4.70
N ALA A 183 -24.97 -32.77 -3.97
CA ALA A 183 -24.84 -31.83 -2.87
C ALA A 183 -23.98 -32.38 -1.72
N MET A 184 -24.16 -33.66 -1.37
CA MET A 184 -23.37 -34.34 -0.34
C MET A 184 -21.90 -34.46 -0.74
N ASN A 185 -21.59 -34.80 -2.00
CA ASN A 185 -20.21 -34.88 -2.49
C ASN A 185 -19.51 -33.52 -2.49
N VAL A 186 -20.21 -32.44 -2.85
CA VAL A 186 -19.67 -31.07 -2.74
C VAL A 186 -19.42 -30.69 -1.28
N ARG A 187 -20.30 -31.08 -0.37
CA ARG A 187 -20.08 -30.85 1.07
C ARG A 187 -18.90 -31.66 1.60
N PHE A 188 -18.77 -32.92 1.17
CA PHE A 188 -17.68 -33.82 1.56
C PHE A 188 -16.31 -33.28 1.10
N SER A 189 -16.19 -32.85 -0.15
CA SER A 189 -14.94 -32.27 -0.66
C SER A 189 -14.53 -30.99 0.08
N LYS A 190 -15.50 -30.15 0.46
CA LYS A 190 -15.26 -28.98 1.30
C LYS A 190 -14.82 -29.34 2.72
N LEU A 191 -15.51 -30.30 3.36
CA LEU A 191 -15.20 -30.70 4.74
C LEU A 191 -13.86 -31.44 4.87
N ASN A 192 -13.49 -32.21 3.84
CA ASN A 192 -12.28 -33.02 3.80
C ASN A 192 -11.06 -32.24 3.26
N ARG A 193 -11.25 -30.98 2.85
CA ARG A 193 -10.16 -30.13 2.38
C ARG A 193 -9.27 -29.76 3.55
N ARG A 194 -8.00 -30.16 3.48
CA ARG A 194 -6.95 -29.66 4.39
C ARG A 194 -6.42 -28.34 3.86
N GLU A 195 -6.60 -27.28 4.64
CA GLU A 195 -6.01 -25.98 4.39
C GLU A 195 -4.68 -25.93 5.15
N THR A 196 -3.61 -25.69 4.42
CA THR A 196 -2.27 -25.55 5.00
C THR A 196 -1.73 -24.17 4.70
N GLN A 197 -0.92 -23.65 5.61
CA GLN A 197 -0.22 -22.37 5.46
C GLN A 197 1.24 -22.55 5.85
N THR A 198 2.14 -21.92 5.11
CA THR A 198 3.53 -21.81 5.54
C THR A 198 3.63 -20.83 6.71
N SER A 199 4.25 -21.27 7.80
CA SER A 199 4.52 -20.47 8.98
C SER A 199 6.01 -20.50 9.33
N GLY A 200 6.45 -19.46 10.01
CA GLY A 200 7.75 -19.40 10.64
C GLY A 200 7.79 -20.09 11.99
N GLU A 201 8.94 -20.67 12.33
CA GLU A 201 9.27 -21.17 13.66
C GLU A 201 10.62 -20.62 14.11
N ILE A 202 10.72 -20.22 15.38
CA ILE A 202 12.00 -19.97 16.04
C ILE A 202 12.28 -21.17 16.95
N VAL A 203 13.40 -21.84 16.71
CA VAL A 203 13.86 -22.99 17.51
C VAL A 203 14.97 -22.52 18.43
N LEU A 204 14.78 -22.75 19.72
CA LEU A 204 15.71 -22.40 20.79
C LEU A 204 16.28 -23.67 21.40
N GLN A 205 17.59 -23.69 21.62
CA GLN A 205 18.27 -24.68 22.47
C GLN A 205 18.69 -23.98 23.76
N ILE A 206 18.15 -24.44 24.89
CA ILE A 206 18.29 -23.79 26.19
C ILE A 206 18.81 -24.81 27.21
N GLU A 207 19.90 -24.47 27.88
CA GLU A 207 20.44 -25.25 28.99
C GLU A 207 19.93 -24.69 30.32
N SER A 208 19.42 -25.57 31.19
CA SER A 208 18.90 -25.17 32.50
C SER A 208 19.48 -26.05 33.60
N ALA A 209 20.09 -25.46 34.63
CA ALA A 209 20.66 -26.21 35.75
C ALA A 209 19.59 -26.94 36.60
N THR A 210 18.38 -26.40 36.67
CA THR A 210 17.26 -26.94 37.46
C THR A 210 15.96 -26.91 36.67
N ALA A 211 14.98 -27.74 37.05
CA ALA A 211 13.63 -27.61 36.51
C ALA A 211 12.99 -26.31 37.00
N GLN A 212 12.53 -25.45 36.09
CA GLN A 212 11.98 -24.13 36.39
C GLN A 212 11.04 -23.64 35.29
N THR A 213 10.18 -22.68 35.61
CA THR A 213 9.33 -22.00 34.63
C THR A 213 9.87 -20.60 34.37
N LEU A 214 10.16 -20.28 33.11
CA LEU A 214 10.71 -18.99 32.69
C LEU A 214 9.82 -18.32 31.66
N ASN A 215 9.84 -16.99 31.63
CA ASN A 215 9.29 -16.23 30.51
C ASN A 215 10.40 -16.01 29.48
N ILE A 216 10.08 -16.30 28.23
CA ILE A 216 10.99 -16.10 27.11
C ILE A 216 10.32 -15.12 26.16
N SER A 217 11.09 -14.12 25.72
CA SER A 217 10.69 -13.21 24.65
C SER A 217 11.60 -13.36 23.43
N CYS A 218 10.97 -13.47 22.26
CA CYS A 218 11.65 -13.49 20.96
C CYS A 218 11.30 -12.19 20.24
N ILE A 219 12.31 -11.39 19.94
CA ILE A 219 12.21 -10.14 19.21
C ILE A 219 12.75 -10.38 17.81
N TYR A 220 12.03 -9.90 16.80
CA TYR A 220 12.43 -10.06 15.41
C TYR A 220 11.82 -8.98 14.53
N PHE A 221 12.38 -8.83 13.34
CA PHE A 221 11.95 -7.86 12.34
C PHE A 221 11.25 -8.55 11.18
N ILE A 222 10.12 -8.01 10.75
CA ILE A 222 9.37 -8.44 9.56
C ILE A 222 9.40 -7.34 8.51
N THR A 223 9.26 -7.72 7.25
CA THR A 223 9.41 -6.79 6.11
C THR A 223 8.08 -6.33 5.53
N LYS A 224 7.00 -7.10 5.71
CA LYS A 224 5.66 -6.80 5.17
C LYS A 224 4.78 -6.07 6.17
N ALA A 225 5.31 -4.99 6.73
CA ALA A 225 4.54 -4.04 7.53
C ALA A 225 5.08 -2.64 7.31
N TYR A 226 4.23 -1.63 7.37
CA TYR A 226 4.67 -0.24 7.34
C TYR A 226 3.55 0.66 7.87
N TRP A 227 3.88 1.92 8.14
CA TRP A 227 2.88 2.94 8.40
C TRP A 227 3.15 4.22 7.61
N THR A 228 2.09 4.97 7.34
CA THR A 228 2.16 6.33 6.77
C THR A 228 1.44 7.34 7.67
N PRO A 229 2.02 8.54 7.86
CA PRO A 229 1.35 9.63 8.57
C PRO A 229 0.13 10.09 7.80
N ALA A 230 -0.96 10.31 8.53
CA ALA A 230 -2.16 10.95 8.02
C ALA A 230 -2.69 11.91 9.08
N TYR A 231 -3.43 12.92 8.65
CA TYR A 231 -3.92 13.96 9.55
C TYR A 231 -5.38 14.27 9.28
N ASP A 232 -6.11 14.64 10.33
CA ASP A 232 -7.39 15.37 10.18
C ASP A 232 -7.22 16.78 10.73
N LEU A 233 -7.43 17.76 9.86
CA LEU A 233 -7.40 19.18 10.16
C LEU A 233 -8.83 19.68 10.27
N ARG A 234 -9.24 20.21 11.43
CA ARG A 234 -10.60 20.66 11.68
C ARG A 234 -10.63 22.11 12.13
N ALA A 235 -11.25 22.96 11.32
CA ALA A 235 -11.55 24.35 11.67
C ALA A 235 -13.05 24.48 11.96
N GLU A 236 -13.41 24.81 13.20
CA GLU A 236 -14.82 25.06 13.58
C GLU A 236 -15.31 26.42 13.08
N ALA A 237 -14.46 27.44 13.19
CA ALA A 237 -14.73 28.81 12.80
C ALA A 237 -13.39 29.54 12.54
N VAL A 238 -13.45 30.76 11.98
CA VAL A 238 -12.27 31.57 11.61
C VAL A 238 -11.64 32.32 12.79
N ASP A 239 -12.27 32.28 13.96
CA ASP A 239 -11.84 32.89 15.22
C ASP A 239 -11.40 31.85 16.27
N LYS A 240 -11.46 30.56 15.92
CA LYS A 240 -11.07 29.43 16.78
C LYS A 240 -9.76 28.81 16.29
N PRO A 241 -9.00 28.15 17.19
CA PRO A 241 -7.80 27.42 16.77
C PRO A 241 -8.16 26.24 15.86
N LEU A 242 -7.20 25.85 15.03
CA LEU A 242 -7.30 24.68 14.16
C LEU A 242 -6.97 23.42 14.97
N ARG A 243 -7.88 22.45 14.99
CA ARG A 243 -7.64 21.16 15.66
C ARG A 243 -6.96 20.19 14.70
N MET A 244 -5.81 19.67 15.11
CA MET A 244 -5.03 18.66 14.36
C MET A 244 -5.13 17.31 15.06
N VAL A 245 -5.63 16.30 14.36
CA VAL A 245 -5.62 14.90 14.81
C VAL A 245 -4.57 14.14 14.02
N TYR A 246 -3.61 13.56 14.73
CA TYR A 246 -2.52 12.78 14.16
C TYR A 246 -2.93 11.33 14.06
N LYS A 247 -2.80 10.79 12.85
CA LYS A 247 -3.17 9.42 12.51
C LYS A 247 -2.01 8.70 11.86
N ALA A 248 -1.96 7.40 12.06
CA ALA A 248 -1.09 6.50 11.34
C ALA A 248 -1.95 5.49 10.59
N VAL A 249 -1.72 5.39 9.29
CA VAL A 249 -2.30 4.35 8.46
C VAL A 249 -1.32 3.19 8.47
N VAL A 250 -1.64 2.15 9.24
CA VAL A 250 -0.82 0.96 9.46
C VAL A 250 -1.26 -0.13 8.49
N SER A 251 -0.32 -0.68 7.75
CA SER A 251 -0.55 -1.82 6.86
C SER A 251 0.37 -2.97 7.27
N GLN A 252 -0.18 -4.18 7.37
CA GLN A 252 0.60 -5.37 7.67
C GLN A 252 0.06 -6.61 6.98
N GLN A 253 0.98 -7.41 6.45
CA GLN A 253 0.74 -8.66 5.72
C GLN A 253 1.64 -9.76 6.26
N SER A 254 1.78 -9.81 7.59
CA SER A 254 2.59 -10.81 8.29
C SER A 254 1.94 -12.21 8.27
N GLY A 255 0.65 -12.28 7.93
CA GLY A 255 -0.16 -13.50 7.97
C GLY A 255 -0.77 -13.79 9.34
N PHE A 256 -0.49 -12.96 10.34
CA PHE A 256 -0.97 -13.11 11.72
C PHE A 256 -1.54 -11.79 12.23
N ASP A 257 -2.69 -11.87 12.90
CA ASP A 257 -3.30 -10.71 13.53
C ASP A 257 -2.55 -10.31 14.80
N TRP A 258 -2.33 -9.01 14.97
CA TRP A 258 -1.74 -8.46 16.19
C TRP A 258 -2.86 -8.07 17.12
N GLN A 259 -3.26 -8.94 18.04
CA GLN A 259 -4.45 -8.74 18.88
C GLN A 259 -4.06 -8.17 20.25
N GLY A 260 -4.62 -7.00 20.61
CA GLY A 260 -4.46 -6.39 21.94
C GLY A 260 -3.00 -6.05 22.29
N ILE A 261 -2.22 -5.63 21.30
CA ILE A 261 -0.78 -5.35 21.45
C ILE A 261 -0.51 -3.94 21.98
N LYS A 262 0.67 -3.75 22.57
CA LYS A 262 1.28 -2.42 22.72
C LYS A 262 1.85 -1.99 21.37
N LEU A 263 1.27 -0.95 20.78
CA LEU A 263 1.69 -0.45 19.47
C LEU A 263 2.55 0.81 19.62
N LYS A 264 3.71 0.78 18.97
CA LYS A 264 4.60 1.93 18.78
C LYS A 264 4.77 2.20 17.31
N LEU A 265 4.85 3.47 16.94
CA LEU A 265 5.15 3.92 15.60
C LEU A 265 6.52 4.59 15.62
N SER A 266 7.35 4.33 14.61
CA SER A 266 8.65 4.98 14.51
C SER A 266 8.88 5.52 13.11
N SER A 267 9.39 6.76 13.01
CA SER A 267 9.88 7.31 11.74
C SER A 267 11.29 6.83 11.38
N ALA A 268 11.94 6.04 12.24
CA ALA A 268 13.28 5.54 11.99
C ALA A 268 13.31 4.52 10.84
N ARG A 269 14.50 4.35 10.25
CA ARG A 269 14.78 3.40 9.18
C ARG A 269 15.78 2.33 9.68
N PRO A 270 15.32 1.24 10.30
CA PRO A 270 16.19 0.26 10.98
C PRO A 270 17.02 -0.61 10.03
N LEU A 271 16.72 -0.60 8.72
CA LEU A 271 17.46 -1.34 7.70
C LEU A 271 18.31 -0.44 6.79
N SER A 272 18.57 0.81 7.18
CA SER A 272 19.47 1.69 6.43
C SER A 272 20.89 1.12 6.41
N ASP A 273 21.58 1.27 5.28
CA ASP A 273 22.99 0.92 5.18
C ASP A 273 23.80 1.81 6.13
N ASN A 274 24.63 1.19 6.97
CA ASN A 274 25.51 1.88 7.92
C ASN A 274 26.88 2.19 7.30
N ASN A 275 27.07 1.92 6.01
CA ASN A 275 28.27 2.34 5.29
C ASN A 275 28.30 3.86 5.20
N ARG A 276 29.29 4.46 5.88
CA ARG A 276 29.59 5.88 5.73
C ARG A 276 30.10 6.15 4.30
N PRO A 277 29.69 7.26 3.65
CA PRO A 277 30.32 7.66 2.40
C PRO A 277 31.80 7.92 2.62
N ILE A 278 32.63 7.49 1.66
CA ILE A 278 34.05 7.80 1.65
C ILE A 278 34.25 8.90 0.61
N LEU A 279 34.57 10.11 1.07
CA LEU A 279 34.90 11.21 0.19
C LEU A 279 36.20 10.87 -0.56
N THR A 280 36.11 10.67 -1.86
CA THR A 280 37.29 10.55 -2.71
C THR A 280 37.77 11.95 -3.10
N PRO A 281 39.09 12.20 -3.13
CA PRO A 281 39.61 13.48 -3.62
C PRO A 281 39.12 13.72 -5.05
N GLN A 282 38.57 14.90 -5.31
CA GLN A 282 38.36 15.34 -6.68
C GLN A 282 39.68 15.86 -7.24
N SER A 283 40.25 15.12 -8.18
CA SER A 283 41.37 15.61 -8.98
C SER A 283 40.83 16.31 -10.23
N ILE A 284 41.16 17.59 -10.37
CA ILE A 284 41.03 18.31 -11.64
C ILE A 284 42.36 18.13 -12.36
N ASP A 285 42.33 17.50 -13.54
CA ASP A 285 43.47 17.37 -14.44
C ASP A 285 43.07 17.93 -15.81
N TYR A 286 44.05 18.37 -16.60
CA TYR A 286 43.80 18.80 -17.97
C TYR A 286 43.20 17.64 -18.75
N TYR A 287 42.15 17.91 -19.54
CA TYR A 287 41.61 16.94 -20.49
C TYR A 287 42.67 16.66 -21.56
N VAL A 288 43.56 15.71 -21.29
CA VAL A 288 44.47 15.18 -22.30
C VAL A 288 43.65 14.19 -23.08
N ALA A 289 43.25 14.56 -24.30
CA ALA A 289 42.72 13.61 -25.26
C ALA A 289 43.77 12.52 -25.46
N ARG A 290 43.66 11.42 -24.70
CA ARG A 290 44.46 10.24 -24.96
C ARG A 290 43.99 9.75 -26.32
N TYR A 291 44.81 9.98 -27.33
CA TYR A 291 44.72 9.26 -28.58
C TYR A 291 44.89 7.79 -28.21
N GLN A 292 43.78 7.08 -28.03
CA GLN A 292 43.78 5.63 -28.01
C GLN A 292 44.12 5.25 -29.45
N PRO A 293 45.32 4.69 -29.72
CA PRO A 293 45.48 3.98 -30.96
C PRO A 293 44.44 2.87 -30.90
N ASN A 294 43.59 2.77 -31.92
CA ASN A 294 42.73 1.62 -32.09
C ASN A 294 43.62 0.37 -32.11
N LEU A 295 43.73 -0.29 -30.97
CA LEU A 295 44.18 -1.67 -30.87
C LEU A 295 42.99 -2.53 -31.28
N ASP A 296 42.68 -2.47 -32.56
CA ASP A 296 42.07 -3.59 -33.26
C ASP A 296 43.21 -4.60 -33.45
N ASP A 297 43.31 -5.60 -32.58
CA ASP A 297 43.25 -7.00 -32.99
C ASP A 297 43.37 -7.93 -31.77
N GLY A 298 42.61 -9.03 -31.85
CA GLY A 298 42.62 -10.25 -31.04
C GLY A 298 43.38 -10.30 -29.71
N LEU A 299 42.67 -10.66 -28.63
CA LEU A 299 42.74 -12.02 -28.08
C LEU A 299 41.85 -12.16 -26.82
N ALA A 300 41.31 -13.36 -26.70
CA ALA A 300 40.33 -13.80 -25.74
C ALA A 300 40.83 -13.84 -24.27
N ALA A 301 39.82 -13.91 -23.39
CA ALA A 301 39.80 -14.66 -22.14
C ALA A 301 40.57 -14.10 -20.93
N GLY A 302 39.83 -13.95 -19.83
CA GLY A 302 40.43 -13.93 -18.50
C GLY A 302 39.66 -13.12 -17.49
N ARG A 303 38.61 -13.70 -16.89
CA ARG A 303 38.14 -13.28 -15.57
C ARG A 303 39.32 -13.39 -14.60
N SER A 304 39.66 -12.31 -13.90
CA SER A 304 40.51 -12.37 -12.71
C SER A 304 40.18 -11.20 -11.78
N ASN A 305 39.62 -11.51 -10.62
CA ASN A 305 39.58 -10.63 -9.45
C ASN A 305 41.00 -10.18 -9.10
N SER A 306 41.22 -8.89 -8.91
CA SER A 306 42.43 -8.35 -8.27
C SER A 306 42.06 -7.46 -7.09
N TYR A 307 41.69 -8.10 -5.97
CA TYR A 307 42.03 -7.55 -4.66
C TYR A 307 43.53 -7.80 -4.44
N ASN A 308 44.25 -6.76 -4.03
CA ASN A 308 45.67 -6.71 -3.65
C ASN A 308 46.70 -6.66 -4.78
N LEU A 309 47.03 -5.43 -5.23
CA LEU A 309 48.43 -5.06 -5.43
C LEU A 309 48.61 -3.54 -5.39
N SER A 310 48.80 -2.96 -4.20
CA SER A 310 49.36 -1.61 -4.05
C SER A 310 50.42 -1.60 -2.95
N GLN A 311 51.46 -2.40 -3.15
CA GLN A 311 52.77 -2.13 -2.56
C GLN A 311 53.86 -2.50 -3.57
N VAL A 312 54.17 -1.57 -4.48
CA VAL A 312 55.55 -1.37 -4.93
C VAL A 312 55.71 0.12 -5.25
N GLN A 313 56.48 0.77 -4.40
CA GLN A 313 57.06 2.09 -4.57
C GLN A 313 58.26 1.93 -5.49
N THR A 314 58.32 2.59 -6.65
CA THR A 314 59.63 2.89 -7.27
C THR A 314 59.58 4.13 -8.15
N GLU A 315 60.60 4.93 -7.93
CA GLU A 315 60.93 6.22 -8.49
C GLU A 315 61.34 6.17 -9.98
N SER A 316 61.49 7.38 -10.54
CA SER A 316 62.36 7.76 -11.65
C SER A 316 61.79 7.69 -13.07
N ARG A 317 61.58 8.89 -13.65
CA ARG A 317 62.16 9.41 -14.91
C ARG A 317 61.60 10.82 -15.16
N ARG A 318 62.37 11.88 -14.87
CA ARG A 318 63.28 12.65 -15.76
C ARG A 318 62.67 13.03 -17.12
N ASP A 319 62.60 14.35 -17.30
CA ASP A 319 62.80 15.15 -18.51
C ASP A 319 62.17 14.69 -19.82
N MET A 320 61.34 15.58 -20.40
CA MET A 320 61.73 16.34 -21.60
C MET A 320 60.65 17.38 -21.91
N ALA A 321 61.06 18.65 -21.88
CA ALA A 321 60.30 19.75 -22.43
C ALA A 321 60.20 19.65 -23.96
N LYS A 322 59.08 20.11 -24.55
CA LYS A 322 59.10 21.22 -25.51
C LYS A 322 57.70 21.79 -25.82
N PRO A 323 57.61 23.07 -26.23
CA PRO A 323 56.39 23.86 -26.28
C PRO A 323 55.82 23.99 -27.70
N SER A 324 54.52 24.22 -27.82
CA SER A 324 53.85 24.90 -28.95
C SER A 324 52.38 25.09 -28.56
N ALA A 325 51.95 26.30 -28.18
CA ALA A 325 51.36 27.31 -29.07
C ALA A 325 50.13 26.81 -29.83
N GLY A 326 48.96 27.40 -29.53
CA GLY A 326 47.75 27.26 -30.35
C GLY A 326 46.46 27.50 -29.56
N LEU A 327 45.82 28.64 -29.81
CA LEU A 327 44.56 29.12 -29.25
C LEU A 327 43.39 28.14 -29.45
N GLY A 328 42.38 28.24 -28.59
CA GLY A 328 41.02 27.84 -28.96
C GLY A 328 40.04 27.66 -27.80
N ASP A 329 39.41 28.78 -27.41
CA ASP A 329 38.02 28.90 -26.94
C ASP A 329 37.48 27.83 -25.97
N VAL A 330 37.44 28.19 -24.68
CA VAL A 330 36.77 27.39 -23.64
C VAL A 330 35.30 27.80 -23.60
N GLY A 331 34.46 26.94 -24.18
CA GLY A 331 33.01 27.00 -23.98
C GLY A 331 32.68 26.77 -22.51
N GLU A 332 32.00 27.75 -21.93
CA GLU A 332 31.48 27.77 -20.56
C GLU A 332 30.51 26.59 -20.36
N VAL A 333 30.91 25.59 -19.57
CA VAL A 333 30.01 24.50 -19.15
C VAL A 333 29.29 24.97 -17.90
N THR A 334 27.99 25.22 -18.04
CA THR A 334 27.10 25.57 -16.94
C THR A 334 27.04 24.43 -15.91
N ASP A 335 27.35 24.76 -14.66
CA ASP A 335 27.25 23.85 -13.51
C ASP A 335 25.82 23.30 -13.40
N GLU A 336 25.67 21.98 -13.49
CA GLU A 336 24.43 21.32 -13.06
C GLU A 336 24.36 21.33 -11.54
N GLU A 337 23.36 22.02 -11.02
CA GLU A 337 23.04 22.15 -9.60
C GLU A 337 22.78 20.75 -8.99
N ILE A 338 23.71 20.28 -8.15
CA ILE A 338 23.55 19.03 -7.40
C ILE A 338 22.43 19.24 -6.38
N LYS A 339 21.29 18.57 -6.60
CA LYS A 339 20.21 18.49 -5.60
C LYS A 339 20.67 17.61 -4.44
N GLU A 340 21.15 18.23 -3.37
CA GLU A 340 21.35 17.56 -2.08
C GLU A 340 20.00 17.00 -1.59
N GLN A 341 19.93 15.67 -1.40
CA GLN A 341 18.83 15.06 -0.66
C GLN A 341 19.14 15.17 0.84
N PRO A 342 18.25 15.72 1.67
CA PRO A 342 18.48 15.77 3.10
C PRO A 342 18.53 14.34 3.68
N GLU A 343 19.64 14.01 4.33
CA GLU A 343 19.81 12.76 5.07
C GLU A 343 18.86 12.76 6.29
N GLU A 344 17.83 11.91 6.26
CA GLU A 344 17.01 11.64 7.44
C GLU A 344 17.87 10.94 8.50
N SER A 345 17.92 11.54 9.70
CA SER A 345 18.68 11.01 10.84
C SER A 345 18.27 9.57 11.18
N THR A 346 19.25 8.73 11.53
CA THR A 346 19.02 7.33 11.98
C THR A 346 18.23 7.24 13.29
N SER A 347 18.09 8.34 14.02
CA SER A 347 17.22 8.47 15.19
C SER A 347 15.87 9.06 14.77
N GLY A 348 14.93 8.21 14.37
CA GLY A 348 13.55 8.64 14.15
C GLY A 348 12.79 8.85 15.45
N GLU A 349 11.74 9.66 15.41
CA GLU A 349 10.81 9.86 16.51
C GLU A 349 9.99 8.58 16.75
N GLU A 350 9.73 8.27 18.02
CA GLU A 350 8.85 7.18 18.43
C GLU A 350 7.56 7.74 19.03
N PHE A 351 6.42 7.21 18.56
CA PHE A 351 5.09 7.57 19.04
C PHE A 351 4.46 6.34 19.69
N GLU A 352 4.21 6.41 20.99
CA GLU A 352 3.57 5.33 21.74
C GLU A 352 2.05 5.51 21.76
N ILE A 353 1.31 4.44 21.46
CA ILE A 353 -0.15 4.43 21.51
C ILE A 353 -0.59 3.77 22.82
N THR A 354 -1.14 4.58 23.72
CA THR A 354 -1.46 4.17 25.10
C THR A 354 -2.50 3.05 25.17
N ALA A 355 -3.49 3.05 24.27
CA ALA A 355 -4.54 2.04 24.24
C ALA A 355 -4.08 0.79 23.47
N PRO A 356 -4.30 -0.44 23.98
CA PRO A 356 -4.03 -1.66 23.22
C PRO A 356 -4.70 -1.66 21.86
N GLN A 357 -3.97 -2.06 20.81
CA GLN A 357 -4.46 -2.04 19.44
C GLN A 357 -4.62 -3.46 18.89
N THR A 358 -5.60 -3.63 18.00
CA THR A 358 -5.74 -4.84 17.19
C THR A 358 -5.54 -4.51 15.72
N ILE A 359 -4.47 -5.04 15.12
CA ILE A 359 -4.13 -4.85 13.71
C ILE A 359 -4.25 -6.18 12.95
N VAL A 360 -5.25 -6.29 12.09
CA VAL A 360 -5.56 -7.46 11.26
C VAL A 360 -4.57 -7.58 10.11
N SER A 361 -4.17 -8.80 9.78
CA SER A 361 -3.28 -9.04 8.63
C SER A 361 -4.09 -9.04 7.35
N GLY A 362 -3.76 -8.18 6.39
CA GLY A 362 -4.52 -8.11 5.15
C GLY A 362 -4.08 -7.02 4.18
N THR A 363 -4.90 -6.85 3.14
CA THR A 363 -4.72 -5.82 2.12
C THR A 363 -5.28 -4.47 2.55
N GLU A 364 -6.22 -4.46 3.49
CA GLU A 364 -6.85 -3.23 3.98
C GLU A 364 -6.01 -2.63 5.11
N PRO A 365 -5.55 -1.37 4.96
CA PRO A 365 -4.82 -0.70 6.03
C PRO A 365 -5.79 -0.26 7.14
N GLN A 366 -5.27 -0.18 8.37
CA GLN A 366 -6.02 0.29 9.52
C GLN A 366 -5.48 1.61 10.03
N THR A 367 -6.39 2.52 10.39
CA THR A 367 -6.01 3.85 10.87
C THR A 367 -6.03 3.88 12.40
N VAL A 368 -4.94 4.33 13.00
CA VAL A 368 -4.81 4.50 14.45
C VAL A 368 -4.52 5.97 14.76
N ARG A 369 -5.22 6.52 15.75
CA ARG A 369 -4.97 7.88 16.27
C ARG A 369 -3.95 7.80 17.39
N TYR A 370 -2.94 8.66 17.37
CA TYR A 370 -1.87 8.63 18.38
C TYR A 370 -1.60 9.97 19.07
N LYS A 371 -2.07 11.10 18.51
CA LYS A 371 -1.91 12.43 19.11
C LYS A 371 -3.02 13.36 18.64
N GLU A 372 -3.35 14.35 19.47
CA GLU A 372 -4.25 15.44 19.12
C GLU A 372 -3.70 16.75 19.70
N GLU A 373 -3.74 17.83 18.92
CA GLU A 373 -3.20 19.12 19.32
C GLU A 373 -4.00 20.28 18.70
N GLN A 374 -3.99 21.45 19.35
CA GLN A 374 -4.55 22.68 18.82
C GLN A 374 -3.45 23.56 18.23
N MET A 375 -3.69 24.09 17.04
CA MET A 375 -2.78 24.95 16.31
C MET A 375 -3.35 26.34 16.16
N GLU A 376 -2.53 27.35 16.42
CA GLU A 376 -2.85 28.72 16.11
C GLU A 376 -2.80 28.91 14.60
N ALA A 377 -3.94 29.26 14.00
CA ALA A 377 -4.08 29.48 12.58
C ALA A 377 -4.58 30.90 12.31
N ILE A 378 -3.99 31.54 11.32
CA ILE A 378 -4.45 32.82 10.79
C ILE A 378 -5.30 32.53 9.57
N TYR A 379 -6.59 32.85 9.64
CA TYR A 379 -7.52 32.63 8.56
C TYR A 379 -7.59 33.86 7.64
N GLN A 380 -7.42 33.65 6.35
CA GLN A 380 -7.41 34.74 5.37
C GLN A 380 -8.01 34.29 4.05
N TYR A 381 -8.86 35.12 3.44
CA TYR A 381 -9.36 34.86 2.11
C TYR A 381 -8.30 35.19 1.06
N HIS A 382 -8.24 34.39 -0.01
CA HIS A 382 -7.31 34.55 -1.10
C HIS A 382 -8.01 34.38 -2.45
N ALA A 383 -7.69 35.22 -3.43
CA ALA A 383 -8.26 35.16 -4.76
C ALA A 383 -7.26 35.53 -5.85
N VAL A 384 -7.28 34.78 -6.96
CA VAL A 384 -6.46 35.03 -8.16
C VAL A 384 -7.39 35.05 -9.38
N PRO A 385 -8.18 36.13 -9.57
CA PRO A 385 -9.32 36.14 -10.50
C PRO A 385 -8.92 36.03 -11.98
N LYS A 386 -7.63 36.18 -12.32
CA LYS A 386 -7.09 35.86 -13.65
C LYS A 386 -7.12 34.34 -13.93
N LEU A 387 -6.91 33.51 -12.91
CA LEU A 387 -6.84 32.06 -13.01
C LEU A 387 -8.18 31.40 -12.65
N ASP A 388 -8.80 31.86 -11.56
CA ASP A 388 -10.05 31.31 -11.05
C ASP A 388 -10.89 32.44 -10.42
N PRO A 389 -12.16 32.65 -10.84
CA PRO A 389 -13.06 33.62 -10.22
C PRO A 389 -13.57 33.21 -8.81
N GLY A 390 -13.09 32.11 -8.24
CA GLY A 390 -13.38 31.71 -6.87
C GLY A 390 -12.57 32.45 -5.81
N VAL A 391 -13.15 32.61 -4.61
CA VAL A 391 -12.45 33.08 -3.41
C VAL A 391 -12.26 31.90 -2.45
N PHE A 392 -11.04 31.68 -2.02
CA PHE A 392 -10.66 30.55 -1.17
C PHE A 392 -10.34 31.01 0.25
N LEU A 393 -10.79 30.27 1.25
CA LEU A 393 -10.39 30.49 2.64
C LEU A 393 -9.10 29.71 2.91
N LEU A 394 -8.04 30.39 3.33
CA LEU A 394 -6.78 29.77 3.71
C LEU A 394 -6.60 29.80 5.23
N ALA A 395 -6.04 28.73 5.79
CA ALA A 395 -5.47 28.71 7.13
C ALA A 395 -3.94 28.76 7.01
N LYS A 396 -3.34 29.79 7.59
CA LYS A 396 -1.88 29.96 7.67
C LYS A 396 -1.41 29.58 9.07
N ILE A 397 -0.59 28.56 9.18
CA ILE A 397 -0.04 28.07 10.47
C ILE A 397 1.45 28.46 10.52
N PRO A 398 1.81 29.55 11.20
CA PRO A 398 3.19 29.95 11.35
C PRO A 398 3.95 29.00 12.28
N ASN A 399 5.27 28.90 12.09
CA ASN A 399 6.19 28.11 12.91
C ASN A 399 5.74 26.65 13.08
N TYR A 400 5.21 26.04 12.00
CA TYR A 400 4.60 24.71 12.10
C TYR A 400 5.60 23.61 12.48
N GLY A 401 6.91 23.84 12.31
CA GLY A 401 7.97 22.92 12.70
C GLY A 401 7.93 22.52 14.19
N ARG A 402 7.37 23.37 15.07
CA ARG A 402 7.21 23.06 16.50
C ARG A 402 6.32 21.84 16.77
N TYR A 403 5.50 21.46 15.79
CA TYR A 403 4.51 20.40 15.93
C TYR A 403 5.01 19.01 15.53
N GLY A 404 6.28 18.88 15.13
CA GLY A 404 6.89 17.59 14.75
C GLY A 404 6.13 16.89 13.63
N LEU A 405 5.66 17.64 12.63
CA LEU A 405 4.91 17.05 11.52
C LEU A 405 5.83 16.17 10.67
N LEU A 406 5.30 15.05 10.21
CA LEU A 406 5.93 14.19 9.21
C LEU A 406 5.19 14.33 7.88
N SER A 407 5.90 14.27 6.75
CA SER A 407 5.24 14.34 5.44
C SER A 407 4.16 13.25 5.29
N GLY A 408 2.97 13.66 4.86
CA GLY A 408 1.78 12.81 4.77
C GLY A 408 0.51 13.56 4.36
N THR A 409 -0.57 12.82 4.16
CA THR A 409 -1.84 13.38 3.67
C THR A 409 -2.70 13.90 4.83
N ALA A 410 -3.26 15.09 4.67
CA ALA A 410 -4.18 15.69 5.60
C ALA A 410 -5.57 15.86 4.99
N GLN A 411 -6.60 15.33 5.67
CA GLN A 411 -7.99 15.60 5.35
C GLN A 411 -8.42 16.90 6.05
N ILE A 412 -9.10 17.76 5.32
CA ILE A 412 -9.46 19.10 5.79
C ILE A 412 -10.97 19.17 5.98
N PHE A 413 -11.37 19.61 7.17
CA PHE A 413 -12.75 19.82 7.56
C PHE A 413 -12.95 21.27 8.01
N PHE A 414 -14.00 21.90 7.51
CA PHE A 414 -14.44 23.22 7.96
C PHE A 414 -15.91 23.15 8.36
N LYS A 415 -16.26 23.59 9.56
CA LYS A 415 -17.63 23.50 10.13
C LYS A 415 -18.21 22.08 10.00
N ASP A 416 -17.44 21.10 10.44
CA ASP A 416 -17.76 19.65 10.36
C ASP A 416 -18.02 19.09 8.95
N THR A 417 -17.73 19.86 7.91
CA THR A 417 -17.88 19.43 6.50
C THR A 417 -16.51 19.13 5.90
N TYR A 418 -16.37 18.01 5.19
CA TYR A 418 -15.16 17.70 4.43
C TYR A 418 -15.03 18.66 3.24
N VAL A 419 -13.94 19.42 3.18
CA VAL A 419 -13.71 20.46 2.16
C VAL A 419 -12.56 20.12 1.21
N GLY A 420 -11.78 19.08 1.53
CA GLY A 420 -10.74 18.58 0.64
C GLY A 420 -9.61 17.86 1.37
N GLN A 421 -8.54 17.61 0.62
CA GLN A 421 -7.31 17.02 1.12
C GLN A 421 -6.10 17.86 0.69
N SER A 422 -5.05 17.83 1.48
CA SER A 422 -3.77 18.47 1.18
C SER A 422 -2.62 17.54 1.57
N GLU A 423 -1.48 17.68 0.89
CA GLU A 423 -0.26 16.99 1.27
C GLU A 423 0.58 17.92 2.14
N ILE A 424 0.90 17.46 3.35
CA ILE A 424 1.87 18.13 4.21
C ILE A 424 3.24 17.65 3.75
N ASP A 425 4.06 18.55 3.23
CA ASP A 425 5.45 18.27 2.89
C ASP A 425 6.40 19.08 3.77
N THR A 426 7.01 18.40 4.74
CA THR A 426 7.95 19.00 5.69
C THR A 426 9.37 19.16 5.14
N LYS A 427 9.60 18.80 3.87
CA LYS A 427 10.87 19.07 3.17
C LYS A 427 10.95 20.49 2.62
N THR A 428 9.85 21.23 2.69
CA THR A 428 9.81 22.63 2.24
C THR A 428 10.45 23.55 3.27
N VAL A 429 11.25 24.53 2.80
CA VAL A 429 11.98 25.51 3.65
C VAL A 429 11.06 26.62 4.19
N SER A 430 9.75 26.52 4.01
CA SER A 430 8.80 27.54 4.48
C SER A 430 8.58 27.39 5.98
N ASP A 431 8.57 28.50 6.73
CA ASP A 431 8.21 28.51 8.15
C ASP A 431 6.68 28.49 8.38
N THR A 432 5.89 28.70 7.33
CA THR A 432 4.42 28.76 7.42
C THR A 432 3.79 27.66 6.57
N LEU A 433 2.94 26.84 7.19
CA LEU A 433 2.11 25.86 6.49
C LEU A 433 0.83 26.55 6.00
N LEU A 434 0.55 26.43 4.71
CA LEU A 434 -0.62 27.01 4.06
C LEU A 434 -1.60 25.91 3.69
N LEU A 435 -2.83 25.99 4.20
CA LEU A 435 -3.88 25.01 3.96
C LEU A 435 -5.09 25.70 3.35
N SER A 436 -5.61 25.16 2.24
CA SER A 436 -6.87 25.63 1.65
C SER A 436 -8.05 24.93 2.33
N LEU A 437 -8.95 25.71 2.92
CA LEU A 437 -10.19 25.23 3.54
C LEU A 437 -11.37 25.22 2.56
N GLY A 438 -11.09 25.41 1.27
CA GLY A 438 -12.08 25.42 0.20
C GLY A 438 -12.57 26.80 -0.19
N ARG A 439 -13.51 26.81 -1.15
CA ARG A 439 -14.10 28.01 -1.73
C ARG A 439 -15.27 28.50 -0.87
N ASP A 440 -15.42 29.82 -0.75
CA ASP A 440 -16.54 30.47 -0.07
C ASP A 440 -17.40 31.24 -1.08
N GLU A 441 -18.52 30.65 -1.48
CA GLU A 441 -19.44 31.20 -2.49
C GLU A 441 -20.16 32.47 -2.02
N ASP A 442 -20.13 32.80 -0.72
CA ASP A 442 -20.69 34.06 -0.23
C ASP A 442 -19.82 35.27 -0.61
N ILE A 443 -18.61 35.06 -1.12
CA ILE A 443 -17.71 36.12 -1.57
C ILE A 443 -17.52 35.97 -3.08
N SER A 444 -17.99 36.96 -3.82
CA SER A 444 -17.88 36.95 -5.29
C SER A 444 -16.77 37.88 -5.75
N ILE A 445 -15.95 37.42 -6.69
CA ILE A 445 -14.92 38.22 -7.34
C ILE A 445 -15.05 38.11 -8.85
N LYS A 446 -14.90 39.24 -9.55
CA LYS A 446 -14.92 39.29 -11.02
C LYS A 446 -13.80 40.17 -11.53
N ARG A 447 -13.10 39.70 -12.56
CA ARG A 447 -12.10 40.46 -13.32
C ARG A 447 -12.64 40.77 -14.70
N VAL A 448 -12.86 42.03 -15.02
CA VAL A 448 -13.48 42.48 -16.27
C VAL A 448 -12.64 43.54 -16.96
N LYS A 449 -12.78 43.65 -18.28
CA LYS A 449 -12.20 44.77 -19.02
C LYS A 449 -13.20 45.95 -18.95
N PRO A 450 -12.80 47.11 -18.42
CA PRO A 450 -13.65 48.30 -18.37
C PRO A 450 -14.09 48.74 -19.77
N THR A 451 -15.37 49.02 -19.94
CA THR A 451 -15.97 49.52 -21.20
C THR A 451 -15.73 51.01 -21.42
N ASP A 452 -15.45 51.78 -20.36
CA ASP A 452 -15.13 53.21 -20.40
C ASP A 452 -13.75 53.52 -20.97
N LEU A 453 -12.92 52.49 -21.20
CA LEU A 453 -11.57 52.60 -21.75
C LEU A 453 -11.47 51.96 -23.15
N ALA A 454 -12.50 52.16 -23.98
CA ALA A 454 -12.48 51.83 -25.40
C ALA A 454 -11.33 52.59 -26.10
N TYR A 455 -10.33 51.81 -26.49
CA TYR A 455 -9.00 52.24 -26.90
C TYR A 455 -8.98 53.07 -28.20
N THR A 456 -8.20 54.16 -28.21
CA THR A 456 -7.69 54.81 -29.44
C THR A 456 -6.16 54.65 -29.48
N PRO A 457 -5.59 53.89 -30.43
CA PRO A 457 -4.14 53.78 -30.56
C PRO A 457 -3.51 55.12 -30.93
N LYS A 458 -2.56 55.59 -30.10
CA LYS A 458 -1.64 56.65 -30.52
C LYS A 458 -0.46 56.00 -31.25
N PHE A 459 -0.44 56.16 -32.58
CA PHE A 459 0.67 55.71 -33.40
C PHE A 459 1.87 56.64 -33.22
N LEU A 460 2.95 56.13 -32.61
CA LEU A 460 4.24 56.82 -32.45
C LEU A 460 5.26 56.13 -33.37
N ASN A 461 5.54 56.69 -34.54
CA ASN A 461 6.51 56.17 -35.52
C ASN A 461 6.50 54.63 -35.71
N ASN A 462 7.59 53.91 -35.39
CA ASN A 462 7.72 52.44 -35.54
C ASN A 462 7.13 51.60 -34.38
N TYR A 463 6.59 52.22 -33.33
CA TYR A 463 6.06 51.54 -32.15
C TYR A 463 4.55 51.73 -31.98
N LYS A 464 3.89 50.71 -31.45
CA LYS A 464 2.51 50.76 -30.96
C LYS A 464 2.55 50.87 -29.44
N ARG A 465 1.78 51.80 -28.86
CA ARG A 465 1.62 51.93 -27.40
C ARG A 465 0.16 51.73 -27.03
N GLU A 466 -0.14 50.62 -26.36
CA GLU A 466 -1.49 50.24 -25.93
C GLU A 466 -1.68 50.46 -24.43
N LEU A 467 -2.83 51.02 -24.04
CA LEU A 467 -3.26 51.06 -22.64
C LEU A 467 -4.11 49.83 -22.37
N VAL A 468 -3.71 49.02 -21.40
CA VAL A 468 -4.50 47.88 -20.93
C VAL A 468 -5.00 48.17 -19.53
N ALA A 469 -6.28 47.92 -19.31
CA ALA A 469 -6.94 48.15 -18.04
C ALA A 469 -7.80 46.93 -17.65
N TYR A 470 -7.89 46.68 -16.34
CA TYR A 470 -8.78 45.69 -15.77
C TYR A 470 -9.39 46.23 -14.47
N ASP A 471 -10.66 45.91 -14.28
CA ASP A 471 -11.39 46.12 -13.03
C ASP A 471 -11.60 44.77 -12.34
N ILE A 472 -11.21 44.71 -11.07
CA ILE A 472 -11.50 43.60 -10.17
C ILE A 472 -12.56 44.08 -9.19
N VAL A 473 -13.75 43.48 -9.24
CA VAL A 473 -14.84 43.78 -8.32
C VAL A 473 -14.95 42.65 -7.32
N VAL A 474 -14.74 42.95 -6.05
CA VAL A 474 -14.91 42.03 -4.92
C VAL A 474 -16.16 42.43 -4.16
N LYS A 475 -17.04 41.48 -3.87
CA LYS A 475 -18.25 41.69 -3.07
C LYS A 475 -18.36 40.64 -1.98
N ASN A 476 -18.47 41.10 -0.74
CA ASN A 476 -18.74 40.30 0.44
C ASN A 476 -20.26 40.21 0.64
N ASN A 477 -20.88 39.03 0.53
CA ASN A 477 -22.29 38.84 0.85
C ASN A 477 -22.51 38.31 2.27
N LYS A 478 -21.45 38.22 3.09
CA LYS A 478 -21.52 37.76 4.48
C LYS A 478 -21.97 38.89 5.41
N LYS A 479 -22.53 38.50 6.56
CA LYS A 479 -22.95 39.39 7.65
C LYS A 479 -21.80 39.95 8.50
N VAL A 480 -20.56 39.56 8.21
CA VAL A 480 -19.36 39.96 8.94
C VAL A 480 -18.34 40.56 7.97
N PRO A 481 -17.47 41.48 8.43
CA PRO A 481 -16.34 41.95 7.62
C PRO A 481 -15.38 40.81 7.30
N ILE A 482 -14.68 40.91 6.17
CA ILE A 482 -13.69 39.92 5.72
C ILE A 482 -12.36 40.59 5.39
N ASN A 483 -11.27 39.86 5.64
CA ASN A 483 -9.93 40.22 5.17
C ASN A 483 -9.56 39.33 3.97
N ILE A 484 -9.26 39.95 2.82
CA ILE A 484 -8.96 39.25 1.57
C ILE A 484 -7.66 39.74 0.93
N GLU A 485 -6.84 38.77 0.48
CA GLU A 485 -5.71 38.96 -0.42
C GLU A 485 -6.14 38.72 -1.85
N VAL A 486 -6.08 39.76 -2.68
CA VAL A 486 -6.34 39.65 -4.12
C VAL A 486 -5.01 39.73 -4.85
N LEU A 487 -4.75 38.76 -5.72
CA LEU A 487 -3.54 38.68 -6.52
C LEU A 487 -3.85 38.76 -8.01
N ASP A 488 -3.13 39.63 -8.71
CA ASP A 488 -3.11 39.68 -10.17
C ASP A 488 -1.68 39.96 -10.64
N GLN A 489 -1.48 40.06 -11.95
CA GLN A 489 -0.18 40.35 -12.52
C GLN A 489 -0.32 41.15 -13.82
N ILE A 490 0.70 41.97 -14.08
CA ILE A 490 0.96 42.53 -15.41
C ILE A 490 2.10 41.74 -16.08
N PRO A 491 2.19 41.74 -17.42
CA PRO A 491 3.28 41.08 -18.12
C PRO A 491 4.65 41.68 -17.75
N VAL A 492 5.69 40.85 -17.67
CA VAL A 492 7.08 41.31 -17.56
C VAL A 492 7.76 41.10 -18.91
N SER A 493 8.43 42.14 -19.40
CA SER A 493 9.13 42.06 -20.68
C SER A 493 10.40 41.22 -20.55
N LYS A 494 10.59 40.29 -21.50
CA LYS A 494 11.86 39.55 -21.68
C LYS A 494 12.72 40.12 -22.81
N GLN A 495 12.24 41.15 -23.51
CA GLN A 495 12.90 41.73 -24.69
C GLN A 495 13.03 43.24 -24.51
N ALA A 496 14.22 43.78 -24.79
CA ALA A 496 14.48 45.22 -24.67
C ALA A 496 13.53 46.10 -25.50
N GLU A 497 12.99 45.56 -26.61
CA GLU A 497 12.08 46.27 -27.52
C GLU A 497 10.63 46.36 -27.02
N ILE A 498 10.26 45.59 -25.98
CA ILE A 498 8.93 45.62 -25.36
C ILE A 498 9.04 46.31 -24.01
N THR A 499 8.25 47.37 -23.80
CA THR A 499 8.21 48.11 -22.53
C THR A 499 6.85 47.95 -21.88
N VAL A 500 6.82 47.58 -20.59
CA VAL A 500 5.60 47.51 -19.78
C VAL A 500 5.73 48.51 -18.64
N GLU A 501 4.83 49.48 -18.58
CA GLU A 501 4.84 50.55 -17.56
C GLU A 501 3.52 50.53 -16.78
N LEU A 502 3.58 50.26 -15.48
CA LEU A 502 2.41 50.32 -14.61
C LEU A 502 1.99 51.78 -14.39
N GLU A 503 0.74 52.12 -14.75
CA GLU A 503 0.19 53.47 -14.63
C GLU A 503 -0.70 53.62 -13.40
N GLU A 504 -1.64 52.70 -13.20
CA GLU A 504 -2.58 52.71 -12.08
C GLU A 504 -2.54 51.35 -11.39
N LYS A 505 -2.56 51.33 -10.05
CA LYS A 505 -2.52 50.09 -9.27
C LYS A 505 -3.52 50.03 -8.12
N SER A 506 -4.36 51.05 -7.95
CA SER A 506 -5.34 51.15 -6.86
C SER A 506 -4.82 50.65 -5.49
N GLY A 507 -3.63 51.13 -5.10
CA GLY A 507 -2.99 50.78 -3.82
C GLY A 507 -2.24 49.44 -3.76
N ALA A 508 -2.14 48.66 -4.85
CA ALA A 508 -1.44 47.37 -4.84
C ALA A 508 0.02 47.48 -4.39
N GLN A 509 0.50 46.48 -3.66
CA GLN A 509 1.93 46.22 -3.53
C GLN A 509 2.42 45.58 -4.84
N TYR A 510 3.33 46.26 -5.54
CA TYR A 510 3.85 45.83 -6.85
C TYR A 510 5.25 45.23 -6.71
N THR A 511 5.46 44.03 -7.25
CA THR A 511 6.79 43.39 -7.35
C THR A 511 7.20 43.31 -8.81
N ALA A 512 8.12 44.19 -9.23
CA ALA A 512 8.43 44.43 -10.64
C ALA A 512 8.97 43.20 -11.38
N ASP A 513 9.87 42.45 -10.75
CA ASP A 513 10.54 41.28 -11.36
C ASP A 513 9.55 40.20 -11.81
N PHE A 514 8.39 40.12 -11.15
CA PHE A 514 7.34 39.15 -11.43
C PHE A 514 6.06 39.78 -11.99
N GLY A 515 6.03 41.12 -12.15
CA GLY A 515 4.83 41.85 -12.55
C GLY A 515 3.67 41.72 -11.56
N LYS A 516 3.92 41.29 -10.32
CA LYS A 516 2.93 40.86 -9.34
C LYS A 516 2.24 42.05 -8.68
N LEU A 517 0.91 42.05 -8.64
CA LEU A 517 0.07 43.02 -7.92
C LEU A 517 -0.66 42.32 -6.77
N LEU A 518 -0.43 42.77 -5.54
CA LEU A 518 -1.08 42.25 -4.33
C LEU A 518 -1.88 43.35 -3.62
N TRP A 519 -3.17 43.12 -3.42
CA TRP A 519 -4.02 43.95 -2.57
C TRP A 519 -4.38 43.20 -1.29
N ARG A 520 -4.25 43.86 -0.15
CA ARG A 520 -4.78 43.39 1.14
C ARG A 520 -5.93 44.30 1.53
N LEU A 521 -7.13 43.75 1.60
CA LEU A 521 -8.36 44.53 1.74
C LEU A 521 -9.18 44.01 2.92
N GLU A 522 -9.75 44.95 3.67
CA GLU A 522 -10.87 44.68 4.56
C GLU A 522 -12.15 45.10 3.83
N ILE A 523 -13.10 44.18 3.66
CA ILE A 523 -14.39 44.44 3.03
C ILE A 523 -15.48 44.31 4.11
N PRO A 524 -16.22 45.39 4.42
CA PRO A 524 -17.30 45.35 5.39
C PRO A 524 -18.38 44.29 5.06
N ALA A 525 -19.20 43.94 6.04
CA ALA A 525 -20.37 43.09 5.83
C ALA A 525 -21.27 43.67 4.72
N PHE A 526 -21.70 42.83 3.79
CA PHE A 526 -22.48 43.22 2.59
C PHE A 526 -21.81 44.28 1.68
N GLY A 527 -20.52 44.58 1.90
CA GLY A 527 -19.78 45.61 1.17
C GLY A 527 -19.20 45.13 -0.16
N SER A 528 -18.75 46.08 -0.97
CA SER A 528 -18.01 45.82 -2.20
C SER A 528 -16.83 46.77 -2.37
N LYS A 529 -15.82 46.33 -3.13
CA LYS A 529 -14.66 47.13 -3.51
C LYS A 529 -14.31 46.86 -4.96
N THR A 530 -14.08 47.94 -5.71
CA THR A 530 -13.55 47.87 -7.08
C THR A 530 -12.09 48.30 -7.06
N LEU A 531 -11.22 47.44 -7.61
CA LEU A 531 -9.80 47.67 -7.78
C LEU A 531 -9.54 47.83 -9.28
N ARG A 532 -8.87 48.91 -9.65
CA ARG A 532 -8.51 49.19 -11.04
C ARG A 532 -7.00 49.18 -11.17
N PHE A 533 -6.50 48.48 -12.19
CA PHE A 533 -5.10 48.61 -12.58
C PHE A 533 -4.97 48.83 -14.07
N LYS A 534 -3.97 49.63 -14.43
CA LYS A 534 -3.67 50.06 -15.80
C LYS A 534 -2.19 49.97 -16.06
N TYR A 535 -1.83 49.53 -17.25
CA TYR A 535 -0.45 49.55 -17.69
C TYR A 535 -0.34 49.85 -19.18
N TRP A 536 0.73 50.53 -19.55
CA TRP A 536 1.11 50.78 -20.92
C TRP A 536 1.96 49.63 -21.44
N LEU A 537 1.59 49.11 -22.62
CA LEU A 537 2.35 48.12 -23.36
C LEU A 537 2.87 48.77 -24.65
N LYS A 538 4.19 48.94 -24.76
CA LYS A 538 4.85 49.48 -25.95
C LYS A 538 5.62 48.38 -26.67
N TYR A 539 5.41 48.24 -27.98
CA TYR A 539 6.08 47.22 -28.80
C TYR A 539 6.17 47.60 -30.29
N PRO A 540 7.07 47.00 -31.09
CA PRO A 540 7.21 47.29 -32.52
C PRO A 540 5.95 46.93 -33.33
N LYS A 541 5.56 47.78 -34.29
CA LYS A 541 4.32 47.60 -35.06
C LYS A 541 4.30 46.38 -35.99
N ASP A 542 5.47 45.95 -36.43
CA ASP A 542 5.72 44.84 -37.35
C ASP A 542 5.73 43.47 -36.65
N LYS A 543 5.71 43.45 -35.30
CA LYS A 543 5.76 42.23 -34.50
C LYS A 543 4.43 41.95 -33.80
N THR A 544 3.99 40.69 -33.86
CA THR A 544 2.83 40.20 -33.10
C THR A 544 3.26 39.83 -31.69
N VAL A 545 2.71 40.49 -30.68
CA VAL A 545 2.97 40.18 -29.27
C VAL A 545 1.97 39.12 -28.79
N ALA A 546 2.47 38.02 -28.24
CA ALA A 546 1.65 37.01 -27.58
C ALA A 546 0.94 37.65 -26.37
N ARG A 547 -0.39 37.54 -26.33
CA ARG A 547 -1.22 38.08 -25.25
C ARG A 547 -1.46 36.98 -24.21
N PRO A 548 -1.14 37.22 -22.93
CA PRO A 548 -1.30 36.24 -21.85
C PRO A 548 -2.70 36.20 -21.25
#